data_AF-A0A2N2S7V2-F1
#
_entry.id   AF-A0A2N2S7V2-F1
#
_cell.length_a   1.000
_cell.length_b   1.000
_cell.length_c   1.000
_cell.angle_alpha   90.00
_cell.angle_beta   90.00
_cell.angle_gamma   90.00
#
_symmetry.space_group_name_H-M   'P 1'
#
loop_
_entity.id
_entity.type
_entity.pdbx_description
1 polymer ?
#
loop_
_entity_poly.entity_id
_entity_poly.type
_entity_poly.pdbx_seq_one_letter_code
_entity_poly.pdbx_strand_id
1 'polypeptide(L)'
;HGGLLPFGGTFHMFSDYMKNGMRMSALMKQRVVYVLTHDSIGQGEDGPTHQPVENTSGLRYIPRMNVWRPGSATETAVAWVAAVERTDGPTSLVLSRQNLPGIKHDAAQLDLIRKGGYVFSDVAGKADVIIIANGSELDLAIKAAAELNAAGTKVRVVSMPSTNVFDAQDESYRDSVLTPGVKRVAVEAAHPDFWRKYVGLEGAVVGIDTFGESAPGGVLMKHFGFTVENVVKTVKSVL
;
A
#
# COMPACT_ATOMS: atom_id res chain seq x y z
N HIS A 1 25.03 -20.18 -5.02
CA HIS A 1 24.63 -21.23 -5.98
C HIS A 1 24.53 -20.67 -7.40
N GLY A 2 23.64 -19.71 -7.67
CA GLY A 2 23.46 -19.17 -9.02
C GLY A 2 22.62 -20.11 -9.91
N GLY A 3 22.11 -19.60 -11.04
CA GLY A 3 21.34 -20.37 -12.02
C GLY A 3 19.82 -20.44 -11.79
N LEU A 4 19.32 -19.97 -10.63
CA LEU A 4 17.89 -19.91 -10.31
C LEU A 4 17.51 -18.53 -9.75
N LEU A 5 16.24 -18.14 -9.94
CA LEU A 5 15.62 -17.00 -9.26
C LEU A 5 14.60 -17.55 -8.26
N PRO A 6 14.92 -17.61 -6.95
CA PRO A 6 14.06 -18.24 -5.97
C PRO A 6 12.90 -17.33 -5.58
N PHE A 7 11.73 -17.93 -5.41
CA PHE A 7 10.62 -17.35 -4.67
C PHE A 7 10.06 -18.35 -3.64
N GLY A 8 9.43 -17.84 -2.58
CA GLY A 8 8.81 -18.67 -1.54
C GLY A 8 7.57 -18.00 -0.97
N GLY A 9 6.53 -18.79 -0.72
CA GLY A 9 5.21 -18.32 -0.29
C GLY A 9 4.88 -18.67 1.15
N THR A 10 4.29 -17.74 1.90
CA THR A 10 3.66 -17.98 3.21
C THR A 10 2.57 -16.93 3.49
N PHE A 11 1.92 -16.98 4.65
CA PHE A 11 1.07 -15.88 5.12
C PHE A 11 1.94 -14.72 5.59
N HIS A 12 1.46 -13.48 5.39
CA HIS A 12 2.21 -12.27 5.69
C HIS A 12 2.57 -12.15 7.18
N MET A 13 1.70 -12.60 8.07
CA MET A 13 1.99 -12.69 9.50
C MET A 13 3.26 -13.52 9.79
N PHE A 14 3.46 -14.61 9.06
CA PHE A 14 4.62 -15.48 9.25
C PHE A 14 5.92 -14.93 8.66
N SER A 15 5.90 -13.71 8.10
CA SER A 15 7.13 -12.95 7.86
C SER A 15 7.95 -12.77 9.13
N ASP A 16 7.33 -12.74 10.32
CA ASP A 16 8.06 -12.65 11.59
C ASP A 16 8.89 -13.91 11.90
N TYR A 17 8.45 -15.10 11.48
CA TYR A 17 9.24 -16.34 11.61
C TYR A 17 10.51 -16.32 10.76
N MET A 18 10.48 -15.60 9.63
CA MET A 18 11.60 -15.55 8.66
C MET A 18 12.28 -14.19 8.57
N LYS A 19 11.96 -13.25 9.47
CA LYS A 19 12.36 -11.84 9.41
C LYS A 19 13.87 -11.66 9.33
N ASN A 20 14.63 -12.43 10.12
CA ASN A 20 16.08 -12.37 10.07
C ASN A 20 16.63 -12.86 8.70
N GLY A 21 16.07 -13.94 8.15
CA GLY A 21 16.43 -14.43 6.82
C GLY A 21 16.15 -13.41 5.70
N MET A 22 14.98 -12.76 5.76
CA MET A 22 14.62 -11.65 4.85
C MET A 22 15.58 -10.45 4.99
N ARG A 23 15.95 -10.10 6.22
CA ARG A 23 16.94 -9.04 6.47
C ARG A 23 18.31 -9.42 5.93
N MET A 24 18.72 -10.67 6.07
CA MET A 24 20.01 -11.14 5.58
C MET A 24 20.09 -11.13 4.05
N SER A 25 19.01 -11.48 3.34
CA SER A 25 18.99 -11.33 1.88
C SER A 25 19.08 -9.87 1.45
N ALA A 26 18.45 -8.95 2.19
CA ALA A 26 18.57 -7.50 1.93
C ALA A 26 19.99 -6.97 2.16
N LEU A 27 20.61 -7.36 3.28
CA LEU A 27 22.00 -7.02 3.61
C LEU A 27 22.99 -7.54 2.54
N MET A 28 22.84 -8.80 2.16
CA MET A 28 23.70 -9.47 1.17
C MET A 28 23.37 -9.11 -0.28
N LYS A 29 22.39 -8.22 -0.51
CA LYS A 29 21.95 -7.80 -1.85
C LYS A 29 21.49 -8.96 -2.72
N GLN A 30 20.89 -9.98 -2.11
CA GLN A 30 20.46 -11.19 -2.81
C GLN A 30 19.08 -10.99 -3.43
N ARG A 31 18.95 -11.37 -4.70
CA ARG A 31 17.66 -11.40 -5.41
C ARG A 31 16.84 -12.61 -4.95
N VAL A 32 15.84 -12.35 -4.10
CA VAL A 32 14.88 -13.33 -3.58
C VAL A 32 13.49 -12.68 -3.59
N VAL A 33 12.46 -13.41 -4.04
CA VAL A 33 11.07 -12.92 -4.02
C VAL A 33 10.29 -13.63 -2.89
N TYR A 34 9.86 -12.87 -1.90
CA TYR A 34 9.00 -13.36 -0.82
C TYR A 34 7.54 -13.07 -1.15
N VAL A 35 6.74 -14.12 -1.34
CA VAL A 35 5.30 -14.01 -1.62
C VAL A 35 4.55 -14.14 -0.30
N LEU A 36 3.89 -13.07 0.12
CA LEU A 36 3.27 -12.93 1.44
C LEU A 36 1.78 -12.68 1.26
N THR A 37 0.95 -13.71 1.42
CA THR A 37 -0.50 -13.61 1.22
C THR A 37 -1.24 -13.35 2.53
N HIS A 38 -2.55 -13.08 2.49
CA HIS A 38 -3.37 -12.83 3.70
C HIS A 38 -2.81 -11.63 4.48
N ASP A 39 -2.88 -10.47 3.85
CA ASP A 39 -2.08 -9.30 4.22
C ASP A 39 -2.68 -8.38 5.29
N SER A 40 -3.94 -8.60 5.70
CA SER A 40 -4.63 -7.74 6.66
C SER A 40 -5.79 -8.46 7.36
N ILE A 41 -6.54 -7.72 8.19
CA ILE A 41 -7.84 -8.12 8.74
C ILE A 41 -8.85 -8.59 7.68
N GLY A 42 -8.64 -8.23 6.39
CA GLY A 42 -9.44 -8.72 5.27
C GLY A 42 -9.43 -10.24 5.11
N GLN A 43 -8.47 -10.96 5.70
CA GLN A 43 -8.46 -12.43 5.67
C GLN A 43 -9.67 -13.03 6.40
N GLY A 44 -10.13 -12.37 7.45
CA GLY A 44 -11.32 -12.79 8.21
C GLY A 44 -11.02 -13.77 9.34
N GLU A 45 -11.67 -14.92 9.28
CA GLU A 45 -12.06 -15.74 10.43
C GLU A 45 -10.90 -16.34 11.25
N ASP A 46 -9.70 -16.48 10.67
CA ASP A 46 -8.52 -16.96 11.41
C ASP A 46 -8.09 -16.02 12.56
N GLY A 47 -8.55 -14.76 12.52
CA GLY A 47 -8.47 -13.85 13.66
C GLY A 47 -7.10 -13.23 13.93
N PRO A 48 -6.93 -12.58 15.10
CA PRO A 48 -5.80 -11.68 15.39
C PRO A 48 -4.42 -12.35 15.39
N THR A 49 -4.37 -13.68 15.52
CA THR A 49 -3.10 -14.43 15.46
C THR A 49 -2.53 -14.54 14.04
N HIS A 50 -3.36 -14.30 13.02
CA HIS A 50 -3.00 -14.44 11.61
C HIS A 50 -3.11 -13.12 10.84
N GLN A 51 -3.90 -12.17 11.33
CA GLN A 51 -4.17 -10.89 10.66
C GLN A 51 -3.02 -9.90 10.87
N PRO A 52 -2.26 -9.56 9.83
CA PRO A 52 -1.16 -8.60 9.93
C PRO A 52 -1.68 -7.19 10.22
N VAL A 53 -0.97 -6.45 11.08
CA VAL A 53 -1.25 -5.04 11.38
C VAL A 53 0.00 -4.19 11.15
N GLU A 54 1.12 -4.56 11.76
CA GLU A 54 2.39 -3.86 11.71
C GLU A 54 3.38 -4.45 10.69
N ASN A 55 3.16 -5.69 10.24
CA ASN A 55 4.13 -6.46 9.45
C ASN A 55 4.56 -5.72 8.18
N THR A 56 3.62 -5.12 7.44
CA THR A 56 3.94 -4.36 6.20
C THR A 56 4.88 -3.20 6.48
N SER A 57 4.59 -2.39 7.51
CA SER A 57 5.45 -1.30 7.97
C SER A 57 6.81 -1.81 8.43
N GLY A 58 6.83 -2.91 9.19
CA GLY A 58 8.04 -3.58 9.63
C GLY A 58 8.98 -3.98 8.47
N LEU A 59 8.43 -4.52 7.38
CA LEU A 59 9.22 -4.86 6.19
C LEU A 59 9.73 -3.62 5.44
N ARG A 60 8.93 -2.54 5.38
CA ARG A 60 9.33 -1.28 4.75
C ARG A 60 10.52 -0.62 5.44
N TYR A 61 10.70 -0.86 6.74
CA TYR A 61 11.85 -0.36 7.51
C TYR A 61 13.16 -1.14 7.27
N ILE A 62 13.11 -2.34 6.67
CA ILE A 62 14.31 -3.12 6.38
C ILE A 62 15.08 -2.43 5.24
N PRO A 63 16.33 -1.98 5.44
CA PRO A 63 17.10 -1.34 4.38
C PRO A 63 17.27 -2.28 3.17
N ARG A 64 17.06 -1.74 1.97
CA ARG A 64 17.12 -2.48 0.68
C ARG A 64 16.05 -3.57 0.50
N MET A 65 15.02 -3.62 1.34
CA MET A 65 13.81 -4.40 1.05
C MET A 65 12.88 -3.56 0.17
N ASN A 66 12.46 -4.10 -0.98
CA ASN A 66 11.34 -3.51 -1.72
C ASN A 66 10.07 -4.22 -1.28
N VAL A 67 9.10 -3.48 -0.76
CA VAL A 67 7.78 -4.02 -0.39
C VAL A 67 6.77 -3.53 -1.41
N TRP A 68 6.10 -4.46 -2.08
CA TRP A 68 4.99 -4.18 -2.99
C TRP A 68 3.69 -4.70 -2.38
N ARG A 69 2.69 -3.82 -2.23
CA ARG A 69 1.32 -4.14 -1.83
C ARG A 69 0.35 -3.65 -2.92
N PRO A 70 0.21 -4.41 -4.02
CA PRO A 70 -0.58 -4.01 -5.19
C PRO A 70 -2.09 -4.07 -4.92
N GLY A 71 -2.84 -3.08 -5.40
CA GLY A 71 -4.29 -2.97 -5.29
C GLY A 71 -5.08 -3.48 -6.50
N SER A 72 -4.41 -4.06 -7.50
CA SER A 72 -5.06 -4.62 -8.69
C SER A 72 -4.22 -5.70 -9.36
N ALA A 73 -4.83 -6.43 -10.30
CA ALA A 73 -4.12 -7.42 -11.11
C ALA A 73 -2.98 -6.79 -11.94
N THR A 74 -3.20 -5.60 -12.49
CA THR A 74 -2.16 -4.87 -13.26
C THR A 74 -0.99 -4.47 -12.37
N GLU A 75 -1.25 -3.89 -11.19
CA GLU A 75 -0.19 -3.57 -10.25
C GLU A 75 0.56 -4.82 -9.77
N THR A 76 -0.16 -5.93 -9.60
CA THR A 76 0.44 -7.22 -9.24
C THR A 76 1.39 -7.72 -10.32
N ALA A 77 0.99 -7.65 -11.60
CA ALA A 77 1.85 -8.03 -12.72
C ALA A 77 3.11 -7.15 -12.78
N VAL A 78 2.97 -5.83 -12.64
CA VAL A 78 4.11 -4.90 -12.62
C VAL A 78 5.03 -5.16 -11.43
N ALA A 79 4.48 -5.41 -10.25
CA ALA A 79 5.26 -5.73 -9.05
C ALA A 79 6.09 -7.01 -9.22
N TRP A 80 5.52 -8.05 -9.84
CA TRP A 80 6.24 -9.27 -10.19
C TRP A 80 7.38 -9.03 -11.18
N VAL A 81 7.12 -8.28 -12.25
CA VAL A 81 8.16 -7.92 -13.24
C VAL A 81 9.29 -7.15 -12.55
N ALA A 82 8.96 -6.14 -11.76
CA ALA A 82 9.94 -5.36 -11.00
C ALA A 82 10.73 -6.23 -10.00
N ALA A 83 10.09 -7.21 -9.36
CA ALA A 83 10.75 -8.14 -8.45
C ALA A 83 11.77 -9.05 -9.16
N VAL A 84 11.43 -9.52 -10.37
CA VAL A 84 12.30 -10.39 -11.19
C VAL A 84 13.50 -9.63 -11.74
N GLU A 85 13.28 -8.40 -12.21
CA GLU A 85 14.33 -7.55 -12.78
C GLU A 85 15.28 -6.99 -11.71
N ARG A 86 14.84 -6.88 -10.47
CA ARG A 86 15.67 -6.36 -9.38
C ARG A 86 16.81 -7.31 -9.04
N THR A 87 18.04 -6.92 -9.36
CA THR A 87 19.25 -7.75 -9.15
C THR A 87 20.02 -7.45 -7.86
N ASP A 88 19.65 -6.40 -7.13
CA ASP A 88 20.44 -5.89 -6.02
C ASP A 88 19.78 -6.04 -4.64
N GLY A 89 18.71 -6.82 -4.52
CA GLY A 89 18.09 -7.11 -3.23
C GLY A 89 16.76 -7.83 -3.32
N PRO A 90 16.15 -8.15 -2.17
CA PRO A 90 14.94 -8.94 -2.10
C PRO A 90 13.66 -8.11 -2.26
N THR A 91 12.62 -8.74 -2.77
CA THR A 91 11.31 -8.12 -2.91
C THR A 91 10.27 -8.89 -2.11
N SER A 92 9.45 -8.19 -1.34
CA SER A 92 8.27 -8.75 -0.68
C SER A 92 7.01 -8.36 -1.45
N LEU A 93 6.26 -9.34 -1.93
CA LEU A 93 4.96 -9.15 -2.57
C LEU A 93 3.87 -9.45 -1.54
N VAL A 94 3.22 -8.42 -1.03
CA VAL A 94 2.19 -8.47 0.01
C VAL A 94 0.81 -8.49 -0.67
N LEU A 95 0.09 -9.60 -0.56
CA LEU A 95 -1.08 -9.92 -1.38
C LEU A 95 -2.31 -10.23 -0.52
N SER A 96 -3.48 -9.73 -0.95
CA SER A 96 -4.74 -9.99 -0.26
C SER A 96 -5.22 -11.43 -0.39
N ARG A 97 -6.03 -11.87 0.57
CA ARG A 97 -6.81 -13.12 0.47
C ARG A 97 -8.06 -12.88 -0.39
N GLN A 98 -8.74 -11.78 -0.12
CA GLN A 98 -9.99 -11.39 -0.74
C GLN A 98 -9.79 -10.89 -2.17
N ASN A 99 -10.81 -11.11 -3.01
CA ASN A 99 -10.88 -10.53 -4.34
C ASN A 99 -10.89 -9.00 -4.25
N LEU A 100 -10.09 -8.37 -5.09
CA LEU A 100 -10.12 -6.93 -5.29
C LEU A 100 -10.93 -6.60 -6.54
N PRO A 101 -11.67 -5.47 -6.55
CA PRO A 101 -12.38 -5.03 -7.76
C PRO A 101 -11.45 -4.90 -8.97
N GLY A 102 -12.00 -5.20 -10.15
CA GLY A 102 -11.28 -5.02 -11.41
C GLY A 102 -11.07 -3.54 -11.71
N ILE A 103 -9.86 -3.04 -11.47
CA ILE A 103 -9.46 -1.66 -11.79
C ILE A 103 -8.84 -1.65 -13.19
N LYS A 104 -9.41 -0.83 -14.09
CA LYS A 104 -8.81 -0.59 -15.41
C LYS A 104 -7.61 0.33 -15.26
N HIS A 105 -6.53 -0.02 -15.94
CA HIS A 105 -5.38 0.85 -16.10
C HIS A 105 -5.17 1.14 -17.58
N ASP A 106 -4.80 2.37 -17.91
CA ASP A 106 -4.31 2.71 -19.23
C ASP A 106 -2.85 2.24 -19.41
N ALA A 107 -2.37 2.23 -20.66
CA ALA A 107 -1.01 1.78 -20.94
C ALA A 107 0.06 2.71 -20.33
N ALA A 108 -0.24 4.01 -20.20
CA ALA A 108 0.70 4.99 -19.64
C ALA A 108 0.90 4.80 -18.12
N GLN A 109 -0.12 4.28 -17.43
CA GLN A 109 -0.06 3.95 -16.01
C GLN A 109 0.89 2.79 -15.71
N LEU A 110 1.20 1.91 -16.68
CA LEU A 110 2.14 0.81 -16.45
C LEU A 110 3.53 1.32 -16.03
N ASP A 111 4.06 2.31 -16.73
CA ASP A 111 5.36 2.91 -16.41
C ASP A 111 5.31 3.70 -15.09
N LEU A 112 4.15 4.27 -14.75
CA LEU A 112 3.94 4.98 -13.50
C LEU A 112 3.87 4.02 -12.29
N ILE A 113 3.24 2.86 -12.43
CA ILE A 113 3.21 1.82 -11.39
C ILE A 113 4.65 1.40 -11.05
N ARG A 114 5.54 1.29 -12.04
CA ARG A 114 6.95 0.94 -11.84
C ARG A 114 7.71 1.94 -10.98
N LYS A 115 7.21 3.18 -10.85
CA LYS A 115 7.76 4.21 -9.96
C LYS A 115 7.28 4.08 -8.51
N GLY A 116 6.49 3.06 -8.17
CA GLY A 116 6.12 2.70 -6.80
C GLY A 116 4.99 3.53 -6.20
N GLY A 117 4.77 4.76 -6.67
CA GLY A 117 3.63 5.59 -6.30
C GLY A 117 3.31 6.59 -7.40
N TYR A 118 2.04 6.72 -7.75
CA TYR A 118 1.59 7.51 -8.89
C TYR A 118 0.17 8.05 -8.71
N VAL A 119 -0.14 9.11 -9.44
CA VAL A 119 -1.50 9.67 -9.49
C VAL A 119 -2.40 8.71 -10.25
N PHE A 120 -3.31 8.06 -9.53
CA PHE A 120 -4.27 7.12 -10.10
C PHE A 120 -5.47 7.87 -10.72
N SER A 121 -5.97 8.88 -10.01
CA SER A 121 -7.06 9.75 -10.48
C SER A 121 -6.81 11.17 -9.99
N ASP A 122 -7.13 12.15 -10.83
CA ASP A 122 -6.82 13.55 -10.58
C ASP A 122 -7.99 14.48 -10.90
N VAL A 123 -7.82 15.76 -10.56
CA VAL A 123 -8.81 16.82 -10.68
C VAL A 123 -8.23 18.01 -11.45
N ALA A 124 -9.11 18.81 -12.06
CA ALA A 124 -8.68 20.01 -12.77
C ALA A 124 -8.22 21.12 -11.79
N GLY A 125 -7.01 21.63 -12.02
CA GLY A 125 -6.38 22.64 -11.20
C GLY A 125 -5.69 22.05 -9.95
N LYS A 126 -5.54 22.86 -8.91
CA LYS A 126 -4.92 22.42 -7.65
C LYS A 126 -5.90 21.56 -6.84
N ALA A 127 -5.44 20.38 -6.40
CA ALA A 127 -6.18 19.55 -5.46
C ALA A 127 -6.20 20.19 -4.05
N ASP A 128 -7.32 20.08 -3.36
CA ASP A 128 -7.48 20.51 -1.97
C ASP A 128 -6.80 19.50 -1.02
N VAL A 129 -6.84 18.22 -1.40
CA VAL A 129 -6.32 17.09 -0.61
C VAL A 129 -5.91 15.93 -1.51
N ILE A 130 -4.93 15.16 -1.04
CA ILE A 130 -4.48 13.92 -1.68
C ILE A 130 -4.83 12.73 -0.78
N ILE A 131 -5.55 11.75 -1.31
CA ILE A 131 -5.73 10.45 -0.67
C ILE A 131 -4.65 9.50 -1.20
N ILE A 132 -3.83 8.95 -0.31
CA ILE A 132 -2.81 7.95 -0.62
C ILE A 132 -3.35 6.59 -0.17
N ALA A 133 -3.39 5.61 -1.06
CA ALA A 133 -3.81 4.25 -0.73
C ALA A 133 -2.94 3.22 -1.45
N ASN A 134 -3.01 1.97 -0.98
CA ASN A 134 -2.40 0.83 -1.66
C ASN A 134 -3.21 -0.44 -1.36
N GLY A 135 -2.85 -1.54 -2.00
CA GLY A 135 -3.49 -2.82 -1.76
C GLY A 135 -5.01 -2.76 -1.87
N SER A 136 -5.68 -3.47 -0.97
CA SER A 136 -7.14 -3.55 -0.91
C SER A 136 -7.85 -2.21 -0.68
N GLU A 137 -7.15 -1.19 -0.17
CA GLU A 137 -7.76 0.10 0.16
C GLU A 137 -7.81 1.07 -1.03
N LEU A 138 -7.21 0.73 -2.18
CA LEU A 138 -7.24 1.59 -3.38
C LEU A 138 -8.67 1.85 -3.86
N ASP A 139 -9.51 0.82 -3.97
CA ASP A 139 -10.91 0.96 -4.37
C ASP A 139 -11.72 1.80 -3.37
N LEU A 140 -11.43 1.65 -2.07
CA LEU A 140 -12.04 2.46 -1.01
C LEU A 140 -11.69 3.95 -1.17
N ALA A 141 -10.42 4.26 -1.45
CA ALA A 141 -9.97 5.62 -1.70
C ALA A 141 -10.60 6.23 -2.96
N ILE A 142 -10.74 5.45 -4.05
CA ILE A 142 -11.40 5.88 -5.28
C ILE A 142 -12.86 6.26 -5.01
N LYS A 143 -13.60 5.43 -4.27
CA LYS A 143 -15.00 5.67 -3.93
C LYS A 143 -15.17 6.91 -3.03
N ALA A 144 -14.32 7.08 -2.03
CA ALA A 144 -14.34 8.27 -1.17
C ALA A 144 -14.00 9.55 -1.95
N ALA A 145 -13.01 9.51 -2.84
CA ALA A 145 -12.68 10.64 -3.70
C ALA A 145 -13.84 11.00 -4.63
N ALA A 146 -14.56 10.02 -5.19
CA ALA A 146 -15.73 10.28 -6.02
C ALA A 146 -16.84 11.02 -5.25
N GLU A 147 -17.14 10.63 -4.01
CA GLU A 147 -18.12 11.31 -3.16
C GLU A 147 -17.68 12.74 -2.81
N LEU A 148 -16.42 12.94 -2.43
CA LEU A 148 -15.87 14.26 -2.10
C LEU A 148 -15.84 15.20 -3.31
N ASN A 149 -15.45 14.69 -4.48
CA ASN A 149 -15.45 15.46 -5.73
C ASN A 149 -16.87 15.86 -6.14
N ALA A 150 -17.86 14.97 -5.98
CA ALA A 150 -19.27 15.29 -6.22
C ALA A 150 -19.80 16.38 -5.26
N ALA A 151 -19.24 16.46 -4.04
CA ALA A 151 -19.52 17.50 -3.06
C ALA A 151 -18.68 18.78 -3.23
N GLY A 152 -17.83 18.85 -4.26
CA GLY A 152 -17.04 20.04 -4.60
C GLY A 152 -15.65 20.13 -3.96
N THR A 153 -15.21 19.14 -3.17
CA THR A 153 -13.83 19.04 -2.67
C THR A 153 -12.95 18.40 -3.73
N LYS A 154 -11.89 19.08 -4.17
CA LYS A 154 -10.98 18.58 -5.22
C LYS A 154 -10.00 17.56 -4.66
N VAL A 155 -10.28 16.28 -4.87
CA VAL A 155 -9.48 15.16 -4.34
C VAL A 155 -8.67 14.49 -5.44
N ARG A 156 -7.35 14.43 -5.22
CA ARG A 156 -6.45 13.56 -5.98
C ARG A 156 -6.30 12.21 -5.28
N VAL A 157 -6.31 11.11 -6.04
CA VAL A 157 -6.00 9.77 -5.53
C VAL A 157 -4.63 9.33 -6.02
N VAL A 158 -3.77 8.94 -5.10
CA VAL A 158 -2.45 8.35 -5.36
C VAL A 158 -2.48 6.88 -4.96
N SER A 159 -2.21 6.00 -5.93
CA SER A 159 -1.89 4.61 -5.62
C SER A 159 -0.40 4.49 -5.31
N MET A 160 -0.05 3.88 -4.18
CA MET A 160 1.34 3.73 -3.72
C MET A 160 1.69 2.27 -3.44
N PRO A 161 1.71 1.41 -4.48
CA PRO A 161 1.97 -0.01 -4.31
C PRO A 161 3.35 -0.31 -3.73
N SER A 162 4.36 0.56 -3.88
CA SER A 162 5.64 0.41 -3.21
C SER A 162 6.26 1.74 -2.75
N THR A 163 6.23 1.97 -1.44
CA THR A 163 6.84 3.14 -0.81
C THR A 163 8.34 3.20 -0.97
N ASN A 164 9.04 2.05 -0.88
CA ASN A 164 10.50 1.99 -1.02
C ASN A 164 10.94 2.38 -2.43
N VAL A 165 10.16 2.02 -3.45
CA VAL A 165 10.44 2.37 -4.86
C VAL A 165 10.07 3.83 -5.13
N PHE A 166 8.96 4.32 -4.56
CA PHE A 166 8.55 5.73 -4.65
C PHE A 166 9.58 6.67 -4.00
N ASP A 167 10.10 6.31 -2.83
CA ASP A 167 11.10 7.11 -2.11
C ASP A 167 12.42 7.26 -2.89
N ALA A 168 12.73 6.29 -3.76
CA ALA A 168 13.93 6.29 -4.59
C ALA A 168 13.79 7.14 -5.86
N GLN A 169 12.59 7.63 -6.17
CA GLN A 169 12.38 8.53 -7.29
C GLN A 169 12.97 9.92 -7.00
N ASP A 170 13.30 10.66 -8.05
CA ASP A 170 13.77 12.03 -7.91
C ASP A 170 12.69 12.93 -7.25
N GLU A 171 13.14 14.01 -6.64
CA GLU A 171 12.27 14.96 -5.93
C GLU A 171 11.19 15.55 -6.84
N SER A 172 11.52 15.87 -8.10
CA SER A 172 10.56 16.46 -9.03
C SER A 172 9.39 15.51 -9.32
N TYR A 173 9.66 14.20 -9.46
CA TYR A 173 8.61 13.21 -9.61
C TYR A 173 7.80 13.05 -8.33
N ARG A 174 8.45 12.94 -7.16
CA ARG A 174 7.75 12.81 -5.88
C ARG A 174 6.83 14.01 -5.60
N ASP A 175 7.27 15.22 -5.92
CA ASP A 175 6.47 16.44 -5.79
C ASP A 175 5.33 16.51 -6.83
N SER A 176 5.54 15.97 -8.03
CA SER A 176 4.46 15.88 -9.02
C SER A 176 3.30 14.98 -8.55
N VAL A 177 3.60 13.93 -7.77
CA VAL A 177 2.62 12.99 -7.22
C VAL A 177 2.05 13.51 -5.90
N LEU A 178 2.92 13.84 -4.94
CA LEU A 178 2.59 14.37 -3.62
C LEU A 178 2.91 15.87 -3.57
N THR A 179 2.05 16.69 -4.18
CA THR A 179 2.26 18.13 -4.30
C THR A 179 2.59 18.79 -2.95
N PRO A 180 3.72 19.52 -2.84
CA PRO A 180 4.07 20.22 -1.61
C PRO A 180 2.98 21.19 -1.15
N GLY A 181 2.72 21.21 0.15
CA GLY A 181 1.71 22.08 0.76
C GLY A 181 0.25 21.64 0.58
N VAL A 182 -0.02 20.55 -0.14
CA VAL A 182 -1.36 19.93 -0.21
C VAL A 182 -1.49 18.91 0.92
N LYS A 183 -2.58 19.00 1.70
CA LYS A 183 -2.88 18.08 2.80
C LYS A 183 -3.08 16.66 2.29
N ARG A 184 -2.77 15.68 3.12
CA ARG A 184 -2.78 14.26 2.72
C ARG A 184 -3.52 13.41 3.75
N VAL A 185 -4.26 12.43 3.25
CA VAL A 185 -4.84 11.35 4.05
C VAL A 185 -4.34 10.02 3.50
N ALA A 186 -3.77 9.17 4.35
CA ALA A 186 -3.40 7.82 3.95
C ALA A 186 -4.49 6.81 4.36
N VAL A 187 -4.72 5.78 3.55
CA VAL A 187 -5.69 4.72 3.79
C VAL A 187 -5.01 3.37 3.57
N GLU A 188 -4.82 2.62 4.64
CA GLU A 188 -4.19 1.29 4.59
C GLU A 188 -4.66 0.46 5.79
N ALA A 189 -5.05 -0.80 5.56
CA ALA A 189 -5.36 -1.76 6.63
C ALA A 189 -4.10 -2.26 7.35
N ALA A 190 -3.39 -1.34 8.00
CA ALA A 190 -2.16 -1.53 8.76
C ALA A 190 -1.97 -0.42 9.82
N HIS A 191 -0.90 -0.53 10.60
CA HIS A 191 -0.54 0.45 11.62
C HIS A 191 -0.33 1.86 11.02
N PRO A 192 -0.99 2.91 11.56
CA PRO A 192 -1.06 4.22 10.92
C PRO A 192 0.26 5.01 10.93
N ASP A 193 1.11 4.82 11.95
CA ASP A 193 2.31 5.66 12.14
C ASP A 193 3.30 5.66 10.98
N PHE A 194 3.39 4.56 10.23
CA PHE A 194 4.27 4.51 9.05
C PHE A 194 3.96 5.65 8.07
N TRP A 195 2.68 5.99 7.91
CA TRP A 195 2.23 7.00 6.95
C TRP A 195 2.56 8.44 7.35
N ARG A 196 2.95 8.69 8.61
CA ARG A 196 3.32 10.03 9.09
C ARG A 196 4.47 10.65 8.30
N LYS A 197 5.37 9.85 7.73
CA LYS A 197 6.42 10.34 6.82
C LYS A 197 5.87 11.00 5.55
N TYR A 198 4.65 10.66 5.11
CA TYR A 198 4.02 11.20 3.91
C TYR A 198 2.95 12.22 4.24
N VAL A 199 2.15 12.00 5.29
CA VAL A 199 1.02 12.86 5.64
C VAL A 199 1.37 13.98 6.63
N GLY A 200 2.55 13.93 7.24
CA GLY A 200 2.97 14.91 8.24
C GLY A 200 2.18 14.82 9.55
N LEU A 201 2.31 15.87 10.35
CA LEU A 201 1.57 16.04 11.61
C LEU A 201 0.16 16.59 11.36
N GLU A 202 -0.01 17.26 10.23
CA GLU A 202 -1.21 17.98 9.83
C GLU A 202 -2.16 17.18 8.94
N GLY A 203 -1.71 16.03 8.43
CA GLY A 203 -2.54 15.06 7.73
C GLY A 203 -3.09 13.97 8.66
N ALA A 204 -3.85 13.05 8.08
CA ALA A 204 -4.52 11.99 8.83
C ALA A 204 -4.30 10.61 8.17
N VAL A 205 -4.61 9.55 8.92
CA VAL A 205 -4.47 8.17 8.47
C VAL A 205 -5.71 7.39 8.88
N VAL A 206 -6.32 6.71 7.91
CA VAL A 206 -7.31 5.65 8.17
C VAL A 206 -6.55 4.34 8.18
N GLY A 207 -6.29 3.83 9.38
CA GLY A 207 -5.57 2.59 9.62
C GLY A 207 -6.07 1.89 10.88
N ILE A 208 -5.36 0.85 11.31
CA ILE A 208 -5.67 0.05 12.49
C ILE A 208 -4.43 -0.04 13.38
N ASP A 209 -4.53 0.40 14.63
CA ASP A 209 -3.44 0.42 15.63
C ASP A 209 -3.67 -0.57 16.79
N THR A 210 -4.62 -1.48 16.61
CA THR A 210 -4.95 -2.58 17.52
C THR A 210 -4.81 -3.91 16.80
N PHE A 211 -4.81 -5.02 17.54
CA PHE A 211 -4.99 -6.33 16.92
C PHE A 211 -6.38 -6.45 16.31
N GLY A 212 -6.53 -7.35 15.33
CA GLY A 212 -7.84 -7.61 14.74
C GLY A 212 -8.72 -8.52 15.61
N GLU A 213 -9.76 -9.07 14.99
CA GLU A 213 -10.77 -9.92 15.63
C GLU A 213 -11.14 -11.09 14.73
N SER A 214 -11.68 -12.17 15.28
CA SER A 214 -12.18 -13.31 14.48
C SER A 214 -13.61 -13.04 14.00
N ALA A 215 -13.75 -12.64 12.73
CA ALA A 215 -15.04 -12.48 12.05
C ALA A 215 -14.82 -12.49 10.51
N PRO A 216 -15.88 -12.54 9.69
CA PRO A 216 -15.74 -12.40 8.24
C PRO A 216 -15.04 -11.10 7.83
N GLY A 217 -14.12 -11.15 6.87
CA GLY A 217 -13.24 -10.01 6.53
C GLY A 217 -13.98 -8.71 6.20
N GLY A 218 -15.10 -8.77 5.47
CA GLY A 218 -15.92 -7.58 5.19
C GLY A 218 -16.56 -6.95 6.43
N VAL A 219 -16.91 -7.77 7.43
CA VAL A 219 -17.42 -7.28 8.72
C VAL A 219 -16.30 -6.58 9.49
N LEU A 220 -15.09 -7.15 9.50
CA LEU A 220 -13.93 -6.55 10.15
C LEU A 220 -13.53 -5.22 9.51
N MET A 221 -13.45 -5.17 8.17
CA MET A 221 -13.16 -3.92 7.45
C MET A 221 -14.13 -2.80 7.85
N LYS A 222 -15.43 -3.10 7.95
CA LYS A 222 -16.43 -2.13 8.42
C LYS A 222 -16.26 -1.78 9.90
N HIS A 223 -16.03 -2.77 10.75
CA HIS A 223 -15.85 -2.59 12.19
C HIS A 223 -14.68 -1.65 12.53
N PHE A 224 -13.55 -1.85 11.86
CA PHE A 224 -12.34 -1.04 12.02
C PHE A 224 -12.35 0.26 11.20
N GLY A 225 -13.48 0.64 10.61
CA GLY A 225 -13.65 1.95 9.97
C GLY A 225 -13.05 2.08 8.56
N PHE A 226 -12.79 0.97 7.86
CA PHE A 226 -12.48 0.97 6.43
C PHE A 226 -13.76 1.09 5.60
N THR A 227 -14.43 2.23 5.75
CA THR A 227 -15.66 2.57 5.03
C THR A 227 -15.52 3.91 4.33
N VAL A 228 -16.30 4.11 3.27
CA VAL A 228 -16.27 5.35 2.46
C VAL A 228 -16.57 6.54 3.36
N GLU A 229 -17.57 6.42 4.23
CA GLU A 229 -18.01 7.47 5.13
C GLU A 229 -16.90 7.91 6.10
N ASN A 230 -16.12 6.95 6.62
CA ASN A 230 -15.02 7.26 7.53
C ASN A 230 -13.85 7.93 6.79
N VAL A 231 -13.53 7.50 5.57
CA VAL A 231 -12.50 8.16 4.76
C VAL A 231 -12.92 9.59 4.41
N VAL A 232 -14.17 9.79 3.99
CA VAL A 232 -14.75 11.12 3.71
C VAL A 232 -14.69 12.02 4.95
N LYS A 233 -15.09 11.50 6.11
CA LYS A 233 -15.02 12.22 7.39
C LYS A 233 -13.57 12.60 7.73
N THR A 234 -12.63 11.69 7.54
CA THR A 234 -11.20 11.90 7.82
C THR A 234 -10.61 12.97 6.91
N VAL A 235 -10.93 12.94 5.62
CA VAL A 235 -10.52 13.98 4.67
C VAL A 235 -11.08 15.35 5.07
N LYS A 236 -12.36 15.44 5.43
CA LYS A 236 -12.96 16.71 5.89
C LYS A 236 -12.33 17.25 7.19
N SER A 237 -11.70 16.40 8.01
CA SER A 237 -11.07 16.82 9.26
C SER A 237 -9.71 17.50 9.09
N VAL A 238 -9.07 17.37 7.92
CA VAL A 238 -7.74 17.96 7.64
C VAL A 238 -7.78 19.18 6.71
N LEU A 239 -8.97 19.52 6.21
CA LEU A 239 -9.27 20.69 5.39
C LEU A 239 -9.75 21.85 6.26
#